data_AF-A0A7S0FHK6-F1
#
_entry.id   AF-A0A7S0FHK6-F1
#
_cell.length_a   1.000
_cell.length_b   1.000
_cell.length_c   1.000
_cell.angle_alpha   90.00
_cell.angle_beta   90.00
_cell.angle_gamma   90.00
#
_symmetry.space_group_name_H-M   'P 1'
#
loop_
_entity.id
_entity.type
_entity.pdbx_description
1 polymer ?
#
loop_
_entity_poly.entity_id
_entity_poly.type
_entity_poly.pdbx_seq_one_letter_code
_entity_poly.pdbx_strand_id
1 'polypeptide(L)'
;VHTFTDREWVALVLPGIFVMWVLRRWARERQAIQSRLETFTLRESACFEESDRALVYDNIATLMRASNIVPGDADDLAALGAFDDLVRRELPGAFREALGRWTFRYPHYVSMGMAYSGPMILDHLRGVHVDE
;
A
#
# COMPACT_ATOMS: atom_id res chain seq x y z
N VAL A 1 -16.08 -2.18 -43.85
CA VAL A 1 -15.67 -0.95 -43.13
C VAL A 1 -16.70 -0.69 -42.04
N HIS A 2 -16.56 -1.35 -40.89
CA HIS A 2 -17.29 -0.94 -39.69
C HIS A 2 -16.42 0.12 -39.03
N THR A 3 -16.80 1.40 -39.17
CA THR A 3 -16.20 2.49 -38.42
C THR A 3 -16.62 2.32 -36.96
N PHE A 4 -15.85 1.49 -36.24
CA PHE A 4 -15.88 1.37 -34.79
C PHE A 4 -15.57 2.75 -34.22
N THR A 5 -16.56 3.33 -33.57
CA THR A 5 -16.67 4.76 -33.29
C THR A 5 -15.68 5.22 -32.21
N ASP A 6 -15.12 6.42 -32.32
CA ASP A 6 -14.21 7.05 -31.32
C ASP A 6 -14.71 6.95 -29.86
N ARG A 7 -16.03 6.86 -29.66
CA ARG A 7 -16.67 6.67 -28.36
C ARG A 7 -16.32 5.35 -27.67
N GLU A 8 -16.15 4.26 -28.43
CA GLU A 8 -15.86 2.93 -27.88
C GLU A 8 -14.40 2.84 -27.40
N TRP A 9 -13.48 3.51 -28.11
CA TRP A 9 -12.09 3.68 -27.68
C TRP A 9 -11.97 4.47 -26.38
N VAL A 10 -12.67 5.59 -26.29
CA VAL A 10 -12.70 6.42 -25.07
C VAL A 10 -13.29 5.63 -23.89
N ALA A 11 -14.33 4.84 -24.13
CA ALA A 11 -14.96 3.98 -23.12
C ALA A 11 -14.05 2.85 -22.62
N LEU A 12 -13.04 2.44 -23.39
CA LEU A 12 -12.08 1.40 -23.02
C LEU A 12 -10.80 1.95 -22.38
N VAL A 13 -10.27 3.02 -22.96
CA VAL A 13 -8.97 3.57 -22.56
C VAL A 13 -9.09 4.35 -21.25
N LEU A 14 -10.15 5.14 -21.04
CA LEU A 14 -10.30 5.95 -19.82
C LEU A 14 -10.41 5.10 -18.54
N PRO A 15 -11.22 4.03 -18.48
CA PRO A 15 -11.24 3.15 -17.31
C PRO A 15 -9.91 2.43 -17.10
N GLY A 16 -9.23 2.02 -18.17
CA GLY A 16 -7.90 1.41 -18.10
C GLY A 16 -6.87 2.36 -17.48
N ILE A 17 -6.82 3.61 -17.94
CA ILE A 17 -5.95 4.66 -17.39
C ILE A 17 -6.31 4.95 -15.93
N PHE A 18 -7.60 5.05 -15.60
CA PHE A 18 -8.06 5.29 -14.24
C PHE A 18 -7.64 4.17 -13.29
N VAL A 19 -7.90 2.91 -13.66
CA VAL A 19 -7.49 1.73 -12.89
C VAL A 19 -5.96 1.72 -12.71
N MET A 20 -5.21 1.97 -13.78
CA MET A 20 -3.74 2.08 -13.71
C MET A 20 -3.26 3.20 -12.78
N TRP A 21 -3.92 4.36 -12.81
CA TRP A 21 -3.61 5.48 -11.94
C TRP A 21 -3.90 5.14 -10.47
N VAL A 22 -5.07 4.58 -10.17
CA VAL A 22 -5.45 4.12 -8.81
C VAL A 22 -4.44 3.09 -8.30
N LEU A 23 -4.09 2.10 -9.12
CA LEU A 23 -3.14 1.05 -8.72
C LEU A 23 -1.72 1.58 -8.52
N ARG A 24 -1.26 2.52 -9.35
CA ARG A 24 0.04 3.20 -9.15
C ARG A 24 0.04 4.04 -7.89
N ARG A 25 -1.03 4.80 -7.66
CA ARG A 25 -1.19 5.60 -6.44
C ARG A 25 -1.16 4.71 -5.21
N TRP A 26 -1.91 3.61 -5.24
CA TRP A 26 -1.94 2.61 -4.20
C TRP A 26 -0.58 1.94 -3.95
N ALA A 27 0.14 1.57 -5.01
CA ALA A 27 1.49 0.99 -4.88
C ALA A 27 2.47 1.96 -4.20
N ARG A 28 2.41 3.26 -4.57
CA ARG A 28 3.21 4.31 -3.92
C ARG A 28 2.82 4.51 -2.47
N GLU A 29 1.52 4.53 -2.15
CA GLU A 29 1.03 4.65 -0.78
C GLU A 29 1.49 3.47 0.09
N ARG A 30 1.43 2.24 -0.43
CA ARG A 30 1.96 1.06 0.27
C ARG A 30 3.45 1.19 0.54
N GLN A 31 4.22 1.61 -0.45
CA GLN A 31 5.66 1.82 -0.28
C GLN A 31 5.95 2.90 0.76
N ALA A 32 5.19 4.01 0.75
CA ALA A 32 5.34 5.10 1.70
C ALA A 32 4.98 4.68 3.14
N ILE A 33 3.92 3.87 3.32
CA ILE A 33 3.57 3.33 4.64
C ILE A 33 4.68 2.39 5.12
N GLN A 34 5.18 1.52 4.25
CA GLN A 34 6.26 0.58 4.61
C GLN A 34 7.53 1.33 5.04
N SER A 35 7.96 2.35 4.27
CA SER A 35 9.14 3.15 4.64
C SER A 35 8.95 3.90 5.96
N ARG A 36 7.73 4.38 6.25
CA ARG A 36 7.42 5.05 7.53
C ARG A 36 7.43 4.09 8.71
N LEU A 37 6.99 2.85 8.50
CA LEU A 37 7.01 1.81 9.54
C LEU A 37 8.44 1.36 9.85
N GLU A 38 9.34 1.31 8.86
CA GLU A 38 10.75 0.95 9.06
C GLU A 38 11.48 1.92 10.00
N THR A 39 11.16 3.22 9.93
CA THR A 39 11.72 4.26 10.80
C THR A 39 10.76 4.66 11.93
N PHE A 40 9.70 3.90 12.19
CA PHE A 40 8.70 4.28 13.18
C PHE A 40 9.34 4.39 14.56
N THR A 41 9.04 5.47 15.28
CA THR A 41 9.30 5.56 16.70
C THR A 41 8.14 6.25 17.38
N LEU A 42 7.72 5.71 18.52
CA LEU A 42 6.65 6.27 19.33
C LEU A 42 6.94 7.71 19.76
N ARG A 43 8.22 8.09 19.90
CA ARG A 43 8.63 9.44 20.31
C ARG A 43 8.27 10.53 19.30
N GLU A 44 8.32 10.19 18.02
CA GLU A 44 7.98 11.07 16.90
C GLU A 44 6.50 10.96 16.51
N SER A 45 5.74 10.09 17.18
CA SER A 45 4.30 9.98 16.95
C SER A 45 3.58 11.21 17.51
N ALA A 46 2.55 11.66 16.78
CA ALA A 46 1.67 12.72 17.22
C ALA A 46 0.58 12.11 18.10
N CYS A 47 0.37 12.66 19.29
CA CYS A 47 -0.81 12.37 20.08
C CYS A 47 -1.94 13.31 19.64
N PHE A 48 -3.19 12.83 19.65
CA PHE A 48 -4.34 13.71 19.37
C PHE A 48 -4.40 14.86 20.37
N GLU A 49 -4.15 14.55 21.63
CA GLU A 49 -3.95 15.50 22.71
C GLU A 49 -2.60 15.21 23.39
N GLU A 50 -1.71 16.21 23.41
CA GLU A 50 -0.32 16.01 23.88
C GLU A 50 -0.21 15.77 25.38
N SER A 51 -1.19 16.19 26.19
CA SER A 51 -1.26 15.82 27.61
C SER A 51 -1.46 14.33 27.83
N ASP A 52 -2.06 13.62 26.86
CA ASP A 52 -2.32 12.19 26.98
C ASP A 52 -1.06 11.35 26.70
N ARG A 53 0.02 11.96 26.20
CA ARG A 53 1.24 11.23 25.82
C ARG A 53 1.81 10.42 26.98
N ALA A 54 1.83 10.99 28.19
CA ALA A 54 2.31 10.28 29.38
C ALA A 54 1.45 9.06 29.72
N LEU A 55 0.13 9.20 29.63
CA LEU A 55 -0.82 8.10 29.85
C LEU A 55 -0.70 7.02 28.78
N VAL A 56 -0.53 7.41 27.52
CA VAL A 56 -0.31 6.47 26.41
C VAL A 56 0.98 5.68 26.62
N TYR A 57 2.05 6.32 27.07
CA TYR A 57 3.33 5.65 27.31
C TYR A 57 3.23 4.66 28.46
N ASP A 58 2.60 5.04 29.57
CA ASP A 58 2.38 4.14 30.71
C ASP A 58 1.53 2.92 30.33
N ASN A 59 0.47 3.14 29.54
CA ASN A 59 -0.36 2.05 29.02
C ASN A 59 0.42 1.11 28.09
N ILE A 60 1.27 1.64 27.22
CA ILE A 60 2.12 0.83 26.33
C ILE A 60 3.14 0.05 27.16
N ALA A 61 3.80 0.67 28.13
CA ALA A 61 4.76 0.00 29.00
C ALA A 61 4.10 -1.14 29.78
N THR A 62 2.92 -0.88 30.35
CA THR A 62 2.09 -1.88 31.02
C THR A 62 1.72 -3.02 30.07
N LEU A 63 1.31 -2.72 28.84
CA LEU A 63 0.97 -3.73 27.83
C LEU A 63 2.16 -4.62 27.47
N MET A 64 3.36 -4.05 27.29
CA MET A 64 4.56 -4.81 26.93
C MET A 64 5.00 -5.75 28.06
N ARG A 65 4.92 -5.29 29.31
CA ARG A 65 5.16 -6.13 30.50
C ARG A 65 4.12 -7.24 30.62
N ALA A 66 2.84 -6.90 30.51
CA ALA A 66 1.73 -7.86 30.63
C ALA A 66 1.75 -8.92 29.50
N SER A 67 2.25 -8.56 28.32
CA SER A 67 2.42 -9.47 27.18
C SER A 67 3.70 -10.31 27.25
N ASN A 68 4.50 -10.18 28.32
CA ASN A 68 5.80 -10.83 28.50
C ASN A 68 6.80 -10.56 27.35
N ILE A 69 6.66 -9.42 26.67
CA ILE A 69 7.63 -8.98 25.65
C ILE A 69 8.89 -8.42 26.33
N VAL A 70 8.71 -7.83 27.51
CA VAL A 70 9.79 -7.39 28.42
C VAL A 70 9.54 -7.93 29.83
N PRO A 71 10.57 -8.02 30.69
CA PRO A 71 10.40 -8.35 32.10
C PRO A 71 9.41 -7.42 32.81
N GLY A 72 8.67 -7.93 33.80
CA GLY A 72 7.67 -7.15 34.53
C GLY A 72 8.23 -6.00 35.36
N ASP A 73 9.52 -6.04 35.67
CA ASP A 73 10.28 -5.00 36.38
C ASP A 73 11.12 -4.12 35.43
N ALA A 74 10.99 -4.32 34.11
CA ALA A 74 11.70 -3.51 33.12
C ALA A 74 11.26 -2.05 33.20
N ASP A 75 12.21 -1.12 33.02
CA ASP A 75 11.93 0.32 32.96
C ASP A 75 11.00 0.69 31.78
N ASP A 76 10.23 1.77 31.92
CA ASP A 76 9.30 2.25 30.89
C ASP A 76 10.04 2.52 29.57
N LEU A 77 11.26 3.07 29.63
CA LEU A 77 12.06 3.34 28.45
C LEU A 77 12.38 2.05 27.66
N ALA A 78 12.68 0.95 28.37
CA ALA A 78 12.93 -0.34 27.76
C ALA A 78 11.65 -0.93 27.15
N ALA A 79 10.52 -0.78 27.83
CA ALA A 79 9.22 -1.25 27.35
C ALA A 79 8.77 -0.49 26.08
N LEU A 80 8.93 0.83 26.04
CA LEU A 80 8.61 1.65 24.87
C LEU A 80 9.53 1.33 23.68
N GLY A 81 10.82 1.08 23.93
CA GLY A 81 11.75 0.61 22.89
C GLY A 81 11.35 -0.75 22.32
N ALA A 82 10.94 -1.69 23.19
CA ALA A 82 10.45 -3.00 22.75
C ALA A 82 9.15 -2.89 21.94
N PHE A 83 8.28 -1.92 22.25
CA PHE A 83 7.11 -1.62 21.44
C PHE A 83 7.48 -1.10 20.04
N ASP A 84 8.43 -0.17 19.94
CA ASP A 84 8.93 0.32 18.65
C ASP A 84 9.46 -0.84 17.78
N ASP A 85 10.23 -1.74 18.38
CA ASP A 85 10.77 -2.93 17.68
C ASP A 85 9.66 -3.92 17.28
N LEU A 86 8.67 -4.13 18.14
CA LEU A 86 7.50 -4.96 17.85
C LEU A 86 6.72 -4.40 16.66
N VAL A 87 6.45 -3.09 16.65
CA VAL A 87 5.78 -2.41 15.55
C VAL A 87 6.56 -2.57 14.25
N ARG A 88 7.86 -2.29 14.26
CA ARG A 88 8.73 -2.44 13.07
C ARG A 88 8.77 -3.86 12.53
N ARG A 89 8.70 -4.87 13.41
CA ARG A 89 8.74 -6.28 13.02
C ARG A 89 7.40 -6.80 12.49
N GLU A 90 6.32 -6.55 13.23
CA GLU A 90 5.03 -7.20 12.98
C GLU A 90 4.14 -6.40 12.03
N LEU A 91 4.08 -5.07 12.14
CA LEU A 91 3.13 -4.26 11.37
C LEU A 91 3.39 -4.32 9.85
N PRO A 92 4.63 -4.26 9.33
CA PRO A 92 4.85 -4.42 7.89
C PRO A 92 4.33 -5.77 7.35
N GLY A 93 4.47 -6.84 8.13
CA GLY A 93 3.94 -8.16 7.81
C GLY A 93 2.41 -8.19 7.81
N ALA A 94 1.80 -7.71 8.91
CA ALA A 94 0.35 -7.65 9.05
C ALA A 94 -0.31 -6.78 7.96
N PHE A 95 0.28 -5.63 7.64
CA PHE A 95 -0.17 -4.79 6.51
C PHE A 95 -0.03 -5.52 5.18
N ARG A 96 1.05 -6.28 4.96
CA ARG A 96 1.22 -7.07 3.74
C ARG A 96 0.15 -8.15 3.60
N GLU A 97 -0.23 -8.80 4.70
CA GLU A 97 -1.23 -9.85 4.72
C GLU A 97 -2.66 -9.32 4.56
N ALA A 98 -3.02 -8.29 5.34
CA ALA A 98 -4.32 -7.62 5.25
C ALA A 98 -4.57 -7.06 3.84
N LEU A 99 -3.53 -6.47 3.23
CA LEU A 99 -3.60 -5.92 1.87
C LEU A 99 -3.28 -6.96 0.77
N GLY A 100 -2.89 -8.18 1.14
CA GLY A 100 -2.50 -9.27 0.23
C GLY A 100 -3.70 -10.07 -0.28
N ARG A 101 -4.86 -9.94 0.37
CA ARG A 101 -6.09 -10.69 0.02
C ARG A 101 -7.00 -10.00 -0.99
N TRP A 102 -6.75 -8.74 -1.38
CA TRP A 102 -7.40 -8.12 -2.55
C TRP A 102 -6.70 -8.55 -3.86
N THR A 103 -6.67 -9.88 -4.04
CA THR A 103 -6.57 -10.76 -5.21
C THR A 103 -5.68 -10.47 -6.42
N PHE A 104 -5.16 -9.28 -6.68
CA PHE A 104 -4.30 -9.05 -7.84
C PHE A 104 -3.16 -8.08 -7.53
N ARG A 105 -1.91 -8.58 -7.62
CA ARG A 105 -0.71 -7.71 -7.51
C ARG A 105 -0.71 -6.75 -8.70
N TYR A 106 -0.22 -5.52 -8.52
CA TYR A 106 0.00 -4.52 -9.60
C TYR A 106 0.41 -5.13 -10.96
N PRO A 107 1.42 -6.03 -11.05
CA PRO A 107 1.80 -6.64 -12.32
C PRO A 107 0.66 -7.42 -13.00
N HIS A 108 -0.28 -8.04 -12.27
CA HIS A 108 -1.39 -8.78 -12.86
C HIS A 108 -2.38 -7.85 -13.56
N TYR A 109 -2.68 -6.70 -12.97
CA TYR A 109 -3.54 -5.70 -13.59
C TYR A 109 -2.88 -5.06 -14.82
N VAL A 110 -1.56 -4.82 -14.76
CA VAL A 110 -0.80 -4.34 -15.91
C VAL A 110 -0.82 -5.38 -17.04
N SER A 111 -0.57 -6.66 -16.71
CA SER A 111 -0.61 -7.76 -17.67
C SER A 111 -2.00 -7.97 -18.27
N MET A 112 -3.06 -7.93 -17.46
CA MET A 112 -4.44 -8.00 -17.94
C MET A 112 -4.80 -6.82 -18.84
N GLY A 113 -4.44 -5.61 -18.44
CA GLY A 113 -4.64 -4.41 -19.26
C GLY A 113 -3.94 -4.53 -20.61
N MET A 114 -2.67 -4.93 -20.61
CA MET A 114 -1.87 -5.11 -21.82
C MET A 114 -2.41 -6.25 -22.70
N ALA A 115 -2.88 -7.36 -22.12
CA ALA A 115 -3.48 -8.47 -22.86
C ALA A 115 -4.81 -8.07 -23.51
N TYR A 116 -5.59 -7.18 -22.87
CA TYR A 116 -6.87 -6.72 -23.38
C TYR A 116 -6.73 -5.64 -24.46
N SER A 117 -5.87 -4.64 -24.26
CA SER A 117 -5.68 -3.54 -25.22
C SER A 117 -4.62 -3.81 -26.29
N GLY A 118 -3.69 -4.74 -26.04
CA GLY A 118 -2.55 -5.03 -26.91
C GLY A 118 -2.92 -5.46 -28.34
N PRO A 119 -3.80 -6.45 -28.53
CA PRO A 119 -4.23 -6.90 -29.86
C PRO A 119 -4.90 -5.76 -30.66
N MET A 120 -5.73 -4.96 -29.98
CA MET A 120 -6.47 -3.86 -30.60
C MET A 120 -5.54 -2.73 -31.08
N ILE A 121 -4.49 -2.41 -30.29
CA ILE A 121 -3.46 -1.45 -30.69
C ILE A 121 -2.63 -1.98 -31.87
N LEU A 122 -2.30 -3.29 -31.86
CA LEU A 122 -1.49 -3.91 -32.90
C LEU A 122 -2.21 -3.93 -34.26
N ASP A 123 -3.52 -4.21 -34.26
CA ASP A 123 -4.34 -4.21 -35.47
C ASP A 123 -4.51 -2.80 -36.04
N HIS A 124 -4.59 -1.76 -35.20
CA HIS A 124 -4.64 -0.38 -35.66
C HIS A 124 -3.30 0.07 -36.30
N LEU A 125 -2.18 -0.27 -35.68
CA LEU A 125 -0.85 0.04 -36.23
C LEU A 125 -0.60 -0.68 -37.56
N ARG A 126 -1.12 -1.91 -37.73
CA ARG A 126 -1.07 -2.62 -39.01
C ARG A 126 -2.01 -2.02 -40.05
N GLY A 127 -3.20 -1.57 -39.67
CA GLY A 127 -4.12 -0.89 -40.58
C GLY A 127 -3.54 0.41 -41.15
N VAL A 128 -2.87 1.21 -40.30
CA VAL A 128 -2.20 2.46 -40.73
C VAL A 128 -1.04 2.20 -41.70
N HIS A 129 -0.40 1.03 -41.65
CA HIS A 129 0.77 0.70 -42.49
C HIS A 129 0.41 0.02 -43.82
N VAL A 130 -0.85 -0.37 -44.03
CA VAL A 130 -1.32 -1.02 -45.27
C VAL A 130 -1.96 -0.01 -46.24
N ASP A 131 -2.28 1.20 -45.75
CA ASP A 131 -2.88 2.29 -46.54
C ASP A 131 -1.85 3.30 -47.12
N GLU A 132 -0.54 3.00 -47.09
CA GLU A 132 0.53 3.69 -47.84
C GLU A 132 0.90 2.93 -49.13
#